data_AF-A0A4U7B6A0-F1
#
_entry.id   AF-A0A4U7B6A0-F1
#
_cell.length_a   1.000
_cell.length_b   1.000
_cell.length_c   1.000
_cell.angle_alpha   90.00
_cell.angle_beta   90.00
_cell.angle_gamma   90.00
#
_symmetry.space_group_name_H-M   'P 1'
#
loop_
_entity.id
_entity.type
_entity.pdbx_description
1 polymer ?
#
loop_
_entity_poly.entity_id
_entity_poly.type
_entity_poly.pdbx_seq_one_letter_code
_entity_poly.pdbx_strand_id
1 'polypeptide(L)'
;MPKHLSVVLDLDGRTNDAALEALINDACECAAWTACVGIPVLSIYERSGVLKSSLPHLHRQISSTISSYYGVDNPSKPTVSLRAPQVPAFSPPTASPDPSRGSPPHLSILLLSESDGRRTLVDLTKTLTEMSQKHKLGPEDISAELIDAELSESVMGEPDLLILFGESVVLDGYPPWQVRLSEIL
;
A
#
# COMPACT_ATOMS: atom_id res chain seq x y z
N MET A 1 -10.34 15.61 4.51
CA MET A 1 -9.82 14.79 3.40
C MET A 1 -8.85 13.79 4.00
N PRO A 2 -8.98 12.49 3.70
CA PRO A 2 -8.09 11.47 4.24
C PRO A 2 -6.64 11.75 3.81
N LYS A 3 -5.68 11.49 4.70
CA LYS A 3 -4.24 11.50 4.42
C LYS A 3 -3.78 10.15 3.87
N HIS A 4 -4.49 9.08 4.20
CA HIS A 4 -4.20 7.74 3.73
C HIS A 4 -5.48 7.06 3.27
N LEU A 5 -5.54 6.77 1.98
CA LEU A 5 -6.60 5.98 1.36
C LEU A 5 -6.13 4.54 1.19
N SER A 6 -6.98 3.58 1.54
CA SER A 6 -6.82 2.20 1.11
C SER A 6 -7.97 1.73 0.24
N VAL A 7 -7.67 0.88 -0.72
CA VAL A 7 -8.63 0.28 -1.65
C VAL A 7 -8.42 -1.23 -1.69
N VAL A 8 -9.50 -1.99 -1.72
CA VAL A 8 -9.49 -3.44 -1.96
C VAL A 8 -9.89 -3.70 -3.40
N LEU A 9 -9.00 -4.32 -4.16
CA LEU A 9 -9.25 -4.74 -5.53
C LEU A 9 -9.25 -6.27 -5.58
N ASP A 10 -10.16 -6.82 -6.37
CA ASP A 10 -10.29 -8.25 -6.59
C ASP A 10 -9.82 -8.61 -7.99
N LEU A 11 -9.02 -9.67 -8.11
CA LEU A 11 -8.79 -10.30 -9.39
C LEU A 11 -10.08 -11.03 -9.78
N ASP A 12 -10.70 -10.59 -10.87
CA ASP A 12 -11.83 -11.30 -11.47
C ASP A 12 -11.52 -12.81 -11.53
N GLY A 13 -12.48 -13.66 -11.12
CA GLY A 13 -12.30 -15.13 -11.01
C GLY A 13 -11.94 -15.86 -12.31
N ARG A 14 -11.64 -15.12 -13.38
CA ARG A 14 -11.03 -15.58 -14.62
C ARG A 14 -9.52 -15.53 -14.45
N THR A 15 -8.87 -16.67 -14.27
CA THR A 15 -7.40 -16.75 -14.30
C THR A 15 -6.89 -16.69 -15.74
N ASN A 16 -6.93 -15.52 -16.36
CA ASN A 16 -6.28 -15.25 -17.65
C ASN A 16 -5.59 -13.88 -17.63
N ASP A 17 -4.67 -13.66 -18.58
CA ASP A 17 -3.88 -12.43 -18.68
C ASP A 17 -4.77 -11.17 -18.76
N ALA A 18 -5.97 -11.28 -19.33
CA ALA A 18 -6.92 -10.18 -19.43
C ALA A 18 -7.44 -9.70 -18.06
N ALA A 19 -7.64 -10.60 -17.10
CA ALA A 19 -8.05 -10.23 -15.75
C ALA A 19 -6.93 -9.50 -15.00
N LEU A 20 -5.67 -9.93 -15.19
CA LEU A 20 -4.52 -9.24 -14.61
C LEU A 20 -4.34 -7.84 -15.21
N GLU A 21 -4.48 -7.69 -16.53
CA GLU A 21 -4.45 -6.38 -17.19
C GLU A 21 -5.57 -5.46 -16.69
N ALA A 22 -6.78 -5.98 -16.49
CA ALA A 22 -7.88 -5.21 -15.92
C ALA A 22 -7.55 -4.73 -14.49
N LEU A 23 -7.08 -5.63 -13.63
CA LEU A 23 -6.66 -5.30 -12.26
C LEU A 23 -5.52 -4.24 -12.23
N ILE A 24 -4.56 -4.34 -13.16
CA ILE A 24 -3.49 -3.35 -13.29
C ILE A 24 -4.07 -1.99 -13.69
N ASN A 25 -5.03 -1.96 -14.62
CA ASN A 25 -5.70 -0.72 -15.01
C ASN A 25 -6.47 -0.11 -13.84
N ASP A 26 -7.21 -0.90 -13.07
CA ASP A 26 -7.95 -0.42 -11.89
C ASP A 26 -6.99 0.18 -10.84
N ALA A 27 -5.85 -0.48 -10.60
CA ALA A 27 -4.80 0.06 -9.73
C ALA A 27 -4.21 1.38 -10.25
N CYS A 28 -4.06 1.53 -11.57
CA CYS A 28 -3.59 2.76 -12.19
C CYS A 28 -4.58 3.91 -12.06
N GLU A 29 -5.87 3.64 -12.29
CA GLU A 29 -6.94 4.63 -12.13
C GLU A 29 -7.08 5.06 -10.68
N CYS A 30 -7.06 4.11 -9.72
CA CYS A 30 -7.05 4.43 -8.29
C CYS A 30 -5.87 5.34 -7.92
N ALA A 31 -4.66 5.05 -8.41
CA ALA A 31 -3.50 5.88 -8.17
C ALA A 31 -3.63 7.29 -8.77
N ALA A 32 -4.16 7.40 -9.99
CA ALA A 32 -4.39 8.68 -10.65
C ALA A 32 -5.44 9.51 -9.91
N TRP A 33 -6.58 8.94 -9.54
CA TRP A 33 -7.62 9.64 -8.79
C TRP A 33 -7.14 10.06 -7.40
N THR A 34 -6.41 9.19 -6.71
CA THR A 34 -5.80 9.50 -5.40
C THR A 34 -4.83 10.69 -5.51
N ALA A 35 -3.98 10.68 -6.54
CA ALA A 35 -3.08 11.79 -6.86
C ALA A 35 -3.88 13.08 -7.14
N CYS A 36 -4.89 13.03 -8.00
CA CYS A 36 -5.71 14.19 -8.39
C CYS A 36 -6.40 14.86 -7.20
N VAL A 37 -6.84 14.06 -6.22
CA VAL A 37 -7.45 14.58 -4.98
C VAL A 37 -6.39 15.13 -4.01
N GLY A 38 -5.11 14.80 -4.20
CA GLY A 38 -4.01 15.27 -3.36
C GLY A 38 -3.81 14.44 -2.09
N ILE A 39 -4.25 13.18 -2.08
CA ILE A 39 -4.03 12.25 -0.98
C ILE A 39 -2.60 11.68 -1.12
N PRO A 40 -1.74 11.80 -0.10
CA PRO A 40 -0.32 11.46 -0.23
C PRO A 40 0.00 9.95 -0.14
N VAL A 41 -0.91 9.14 0.42
CA VAL A 41 -0.68 7.69 0.61
C VAL A 41 -1.85 6.88 0.08
N LEU A 42 -1.54 5.89 -0.76
CA LEU A 42 -2.46 4.88 -1.27
C LEU A 42 -2.00 3.49 -0.85
N SER A 43 -2.88 2.70 -0.26
CA SER A 43 -2.65 1.26 -0.06
C SER A 43 -3.63 0.44 -0.91
N ILE A 44 -3.10 -0.36 -1.82
CA ILE A 44 -3.88 -1.24 -2.68
C ILE A 44 -3.75 -2.66 -2.15
N TYR A 45 -4.85 -3.22 -1.67
CA TYR A 45 -4.92 -4.61 -1.28
C TYR A 45 -5.49 -5.45 -2.42
N GLU A 46 -4.78 -6.51 -2.79
CA GLU A 46 -5.31 -7.59 -3.60
C GLU A 46 -4.90 -8.92 -2.98
N ARG A 47 -5.87 -9.81 -2.78
CA ARG A 47 -5.73 -10.98 -1.91
C ARG A 47 -4.54 -11.89 -2.27
N SER A 48 -4.40 -12.26 -3.55
CA SER A 48 -3.40 -13.23 -4.00
C SER A 48 -1.97 -12.69 -3.98
N GLY A 49 -1.81 -11.36 -4.01
CA GLY A 49 -0.54 -10.68 -4.12
C GLY A 49 0.02 -10.65 -5.53
N VAL A 50 -0.80 -10.87 -6.57
CA VAL A 50 -0.35 -10.88 -7.97
C VAL A 50 0.28 -9.55 -8.38
N LEU A 51 -0.22 -8.42 -7.85
CA LEU A 51 0.33 -7.09 -8.11
C LEU A 51 1.75 -6.91 -7.56
N LYS A 52 2.13 -7.62 -6.49
CA LYS A 52 3.47 -7.55 -5.91
C LYS A 52 4.52 -8.22 -6.82
N SER A 53 4.10 -9.20 -7.62
CA SER A 53 5.00 -9.95 -8.51
C SER A 53 5.53 -9.12 -9.68
N SER A 54 4.86 -8.02 -10.02
CA SER A 54 5.12 -7.21 -11.23
C SER A 54 5.39 -5.73 -10.93
N LEU A 55 5.95 -5.42 -9.75
CA LEU A 55 6.25 -4.06 -9.27
C LEU A 55 6.83 -3.09 -10.33
N PRO A 56 7.91 -3.43 -11.09
CA PRO A 56 8.47 -2.50 -12.08
C PRO A 56 7.55 -2.28 -13.29
N HIS A 57 6.70 -3.25 -13.62
CA HIS A 57 5.71 -3.09 -14.69
C HIS A 57 4.58 -2.17 -14.21
N LEU A 58 4.00 -2.46 -13.04
CA LEU A 58 2.93 -1.67 -12.45
C LEU A 58 3.37 -0.22 -12.19
N HIS A 59 4.58 0.01 -11.67
CA HIS A 59 5.11 1.37 -11.47
C HIS A 59 5.14 2.19 -12.76
N ARG A 60 5.54 1.58 -13.89
CA ARG A 60 5.55 2.24 -15.20
C ARG A 60 4.14 2.58 -15.68
N GLN A 61 3.18 1.66 -15.51
CA GLN A 61 1.79 1.88 -15.89
C GLN A 61 1.15 3.01 -15.06
N ILE A 62 1.37 3.01 -13.74
CA ILE A 62 0.91 4.07 -12.84
C ILE A 62 1.52 5.42 -13.24
N SER A 63 2.83 5.46 -13.49
CA SER A 63 3.54 6.70 -13.88
C SER A 63 3.04 7.25 -15.23
N SER A 64 2.73 6.35 -16.18
CA SER A 64 2.15 6.70 -17.48
C SER A 64 0.73 7.27 -17.31
N THR A 65 -0.11 6.61 -16.52
CA THR A 65 -1.49 7.02 -16.25
C THR A 65 -1.52 8.36 -15.52
N ILE A 66 -0.72 8.56 -14.48
CA ILE A 66 -0.62 9.89 -13.83
C ILE A 66 -0.16 10.96 -14.81
N SER A 67 0.76 10.64 -15.74
CA SER A 67 1.19 11.60 -16.76
C SER A 67 0.11 11.92 -17.79
N SER A 68 -0.83 11.00 -18.08
CA SER A 68 -1.97 11.28 -18.97
C SER A 68 -2.98 12.21 -18.32
N TYR A 69 -3.20 12.09 -17.00
CA TYR A 69 -4.09 12.96 -16.23
C TYR A 69 -3.51 14.37 -16.00
N TYR A 70 -2.22 14.48 -15.69
CA TYR A 70 -1.59 15.77 -15.33
C TYR A 70 -0.94 16.49 -16.51
N GLY A 71 -0.59 15.77 -17.58
CA GLY A 71 0.35 16.23 -18.61
C GLY A 71 1.81 16.00 -18.22
N VAL A 72 2.68 15.83 -19.24
CA VAL A 72 4.07 15.40 -19.04
C VAL A 72 4.90 16.43 -18.25
N ASP A 73 4.73 17.72 -18.54
CA ASP A 73 5.57 18.81 -18.00
C ASP A 73 4.90 19.62 -16.87
N ASN A 74 3.82 19.10 -16.30
CA ASN A 74 3.09 19.81 -15.26
C ASN A 74 3.85 19.79 -13.91
N PRO A 75 4.18 20.95 -13.32
CA PRO A 75 4.90 21.02 -12.04
C PRO A 75 4.11 20.46 -10.84
N SER A 76 2.77 20.36 -10.94
CA SER A 76 1.95 19.75 -9.89
C SER A 76 1.83 18.23 -10.03
N LYS A 77 2.42 17.62 -11.07
CA LYS A 77 2.41 16.17 -11.26
C LYS A 77 3.19 15.50 -10.13
N PRO A 78 2.59 14.56 -9.38
CA PRO A 78 3.31 13.92 -8.30
C PRO A 78 4.36 12.93 -8.82
N THR A 79 5.44 12.83 -8.06
CA THR A 79 6.33 11.68 -8.13
C THR A 79 5.68 10.48 -7.43
N VAL A 80 6.03 9.26 -7.84
CA VAL A 80 5.39 8.04 -7.33
C VAL A 80 6.45 7.09 -6.80
N SER A 81 6.27 6.65 -5.55
CA SER A 81 6.97 5.48 -5.00
C SER A 81 6.02 4.29 -4.90
N LEU A 82 6.52 3.09 -5.18
CA LEU A 82 5.75 1.85 -5.08
C LEU A 82 6.53 0.85 -4.22
N ARG A 83 5.90 0.37 -3.15
CA ARG A 83 6.49 -0.59 -2.20
C ARG A 83 5.50 -1.71 -1.90
N ALA A 84 6.03 -2.82 -1.38
CA ALA A 84 5.24 -3.90 -0.83
C ALA A 84 5.97 -4.44 0.41
N PRO A 85 5.26 -4.87 1.47
CA PRO A 85 5.88 -5.53 2.62
C PRO A 85 6.72 -6.72 2.18
N GLN A 86 7.87 -6.91 2.81
CA GLN A 86 8.78 -8.04 2.58
C GLN A 86 9.38 -8.15 1.15
N VAL A 87 9.11 -7.17 0.28
CA VAL A 87 9.73 -7.08 -1.05
C VAL A 87 10.80 -5.99 -1.02
N PRO A 88 12.01 -6.23 -1.54
CA PRO A 88 13.03 -5.19 -1.65
C PRO A 88 12.47 -3.97 -2.38
N ALA A 89 12.66 -2.78 -1.80
CA ALA A 89 12.12 -1.55 -2.36
C ALA A 89 12.61 -1.34 -3.80
N PHE A 90 11.67 -1.22 -4.74
CA PHE A 90 12.00 -0.77 -6.09
C PHE A 90 12.21 0.75 -6.06
N SER A 91 13.46 1.17 -6.20
CA SER A 91 13.80 2.59 -6.35
C SER A 91 14.09 2.86 -7.84
N PRO A 92 13.12 3.38 -8.61
CA PRO A 92 13.43 3.84 -9.95
C PRO A 92 14.44 5.01 -9.85
N PRO A 93 15.33 5.18 -10.85
CA PRO A 93 16.25 6.31 -10.87
C PRO A 93 15.46 7.61 -10.95
N THR A 94 15.35 8.32 -9.83
CA THR A 94 14.85 9.70 -9.83
C THR A 94 15.88 10.60 -10.51
N ALA A 95 15.42 11.43 -11.45
CA ALA A 95 16.21 12.55 -11.91
C ALA A 95 16.59 13.42 -10.70
N SER A 96 17.86 13.83 -10.62
CA SER A 96 18.37 14.67 -9.53
C SER A 96 17.45 15.87 -9.31
N PRO A 97 17.01 16.14 -8.06
CA PRO A 97 16.15 17.29 -7.80
C PRO A 97 16.91 18.57 -8.14
N ASP A 98 16.35 19.37 -9.06
CA ASP A 98 16.83 20.72 -9.35
C ASP A 98 16.50 21.61 -8.13
N PRO A 99 17.50 22.12 -7.38
CA PRO A 99 17.29 22.88 -6.16
C PRO A 99 16.58 24.23 -6.39
N SER A 100 16.38 24.65 -7.64
CA SER A 100 15.66 25.88 -8.01
C SER A 100 14.14 25.71 -8.09
N ARG A 101 13.63 24.48 -8.09
CA ARG A 101 12.20 24.16 -8.12
C ARG A 101 11.78 23.56 -6.77
N GLY A 102 10.64 24.01 -6.23
CA GLY A 102 10.06 23.37 -5.05
C GLY A 102 9.87 21.87 -5.28
N SER A 103 9.97 21.04 -4.24
CA SER A 103 9.80 19.60 -4.38
C SER A 103 8.42 19.30 -4.96
N PRO A 104 8.32 18.53 -6.06
CA PRO A 104 7.03 18.12 -6.58
C PRO A 104 6.25 17.33 -5.51
N PRO A 105 4.92 17.31 -5.56
CA PRO A 105 4.14 16.45 -4.69
C PRO A 105 4.58 14.99 -4.84
N HIS A 106 4.30 14.17 -3.83
CA HIS A 106 4.68 12.75 -3.83
C HIS A 106 3.50 11.89 -3.42
N LEU A 107 3.22 10.85 -4.21
CA LEU A 107 2.29 9.79 -3.89
C LEU A 107 3.08 8.54 -3.50
N SER A 108 2.87 8.05 -2.28
CA SER A 108 3.41 6.76 -1.83
C SER A 108 2.36 5.68 -1.99
N ILE A 109 2.68 4.64 -2.75
CA ILE A 109 1.78 3.52 -3.00
C ILE A 109 2.34 2.26 -2.34
N LEU A 110 1.50 1.58 -1.58
CA LEU A 110 1.80 0.33 -0.91
C LEU A 110 0.90 -0.79 -1.45
N LEU A 111 1.50 -1.88 -1.89
CA LEU A 111 0.77 -3.08 -2.32
C LEU A 111 0.69 -4.08 -1.17
N LEU A 112 -0.52 -4.55 -0.90
CA LEU A 112 -0.84 -5.47 0.18
C LEU A 112 -1.48 -6.74 -0.37
N SER A 113 -1.35 -7.83 0.38
CA SER A 113 -1.99 -9.12 0.12
C SER A 113 -2.37 -9.83 1.40
N GLU A 114 -3.08 -10.97 1.31
CA GLU A 114 -3.50 -11.74 2.49
C GLU A 114 -2.34 -12.11 3.43
N SER A 115 -1.15 -12.33 2.86
CA SER A 115 0.09 -12.60 3.61
C SER A 115 0.49 -11.49 4.58
N ASP A 116 0.06 -10.24 4.34
CA ASP A 116 0.42 -9.11 5.19
C ASP A 116 -0.56 -8.90 6.35
N GLY A 117 -1.66 -9.65 6.38
CA GLY A 117 -2.66 -9.55 7.44
C GLY A 117 -2.35 -10.44 8.64
N ARG A 118 -3.20 -11.45 8.87
CA ARG A 118 -3.10 -12.32 10.06
C ARG A 118 -1.75 -13.05 10.16
N ARG A 119 -1.13 -13.37 9.02
CA ARG A 119 0.17 -14.04 8.99
C ARG A 119 1.26 -13.15 9.59
N THR A 120 1.29 -11.86 9.28
CA THR A 120 2.22 -10.91 9.90
C THR A 120 2.03 -10.84 11.41
N LEU A 121 0.79 -10.81 11.90
CA LEU A 121 0.52 -10.83 13.34
C LEU A 121 1.08 -12.09 14.01
N VAL A 122 0.90 -13.25 13.38
CA VAL A 122 1.44 -14.52 13.86
C VAL A 122 2.97 -14.48 13.88
N ASP A 123 3.60 -13.96 12.83
CA ASP A 123 5.05 -13.90 12.73
C ASP A 123 5.66 -12.88 13.71
N LEU A 124 5.02 -11.73 13.92
CA LEU A 124 5.40 -10.77 14.97
C LEU A 124 5.26 -11.40 16.36
N THR A 125 4.17 -12.12 16.62
CA THR A 125 3.96 -12.82 17.91
C THR A 125 5.08 -13.82 18.18
N LYS A 126 5.52 -14.60 17.17
CA LYS A 126 6.66 -15.52 17.31
C LYS A 126 7.94 -14.76 17.63
N THR A 127 8.23 -13.69 16.89
CA THR A 127 9.42 -12.85 17.12
C THR A 127 9.45 -12.28 18.53
N LEU A 128 8.36 -11.68 18.99
CA LEU A 128 8.27 -11.11 20.34
C LEU A 128 8.41 -12.18 21.43
N THR A 129 7.78 -13.35 21.23
CA THR A 129 7.90 -14.48 22.16
C THR A 129 9.34 -14.99 22.24
N GLU A 130 10.02 -15.14 21.10
CA GLU A 130 11.42 -15.56 21.07
C GLU A 130 12.35 -14.53 21.74
N MET A 131 12.11 -13.24 21.51
CA MET A 131 12.87 -12.18 22.17
C MET A 131 12.67 -12.20 23.68
N SER A 132 11.45 -12.47 24.14
CA SER A 132 11.13 -12.61 25.56
C SER A 132 11.81 -13.82 26.19
N GLN A 133 11.77 -14.98 25.53
CA GLN A 133 12.48 -16.20 25.96
C GLN A 133 14.00 -16.01 26.03
N LYS A 134 14.56 -15.17 25.15
CA LYS A 134 15.99 -14.82 25.13
C LYS A 134 16.33 -13.67 26.11
N HIS A 135 15.38 -13.25 26.96
CA HIS A 135 15.50 -12.14 27.92
C HIS A 135 15.93 -10.81 27.28
N LYS A 136 15.57 -10.60 26.00
CA LYS A 136 15.80 -9.33 25.29
C LYS A 136 14.65 -8.33 25.49
N LEU A 137 13.50 -8.81 25.97
CA LEU A 137 12.26 -8.06 26.18
C LEU A 137 11.49 -8.71 27.34
N GLY A 138 10.97 -7.93 28.29
CA GLY A 138 10.05 -8.44 29.32
C GLY A 138 8.66 -8.72 28.73
N PRO A 139 7.89 -9.72 29.22
CA PRO A 139 6.50 -9.89 28.81
C PRO A 139 5.63 -8.64 29.01
N GLU A 140 5.91 -7.85 30.05
CA GLU A 140 5.28 -6.57 30.36
C GLU A 140 5.56 -5.46 29.34
N ASP A 141 6.64 -5.59 28.57
CA ASP A 141 7.00 -4.64 27.51
C ASP A 141 6.20 -4.91 26.21
N ILE A 142 5.49 -6.05 26.12
CA ILE A 142 4.64 -6.39 24.97
C ILE A 142 3.31 -5.63 25.10
N SER A 143 3.33 -4.36 24.71
CA SER A 143 2.17 -3.48 24.73
C SER A 143 1.51 -3.33 23.35
N ALA A 144 0.29 -2.77 23.31
CA ALA A 144 -0.39 -2.47 22.06
C ALA A 144 0.39 -1.43 21.23
N GLU A 145 1.07 -0.50 21.88
CA GLU A 145 1.89 0.53 21.24
C GLU A 145 3.13 -0.07 20.57
N LEU A 146 3.77 -1.07 21.19
CA LEU A 146 4.86 -1.81 20.56
C LEU A 146 4.37 -2.54 19.31
N ILE A 147 3.25 -3.25 19.42
CA ILE A 147 2.66 -3.98 18.28
C ILE A 147 2.30 -3.00 17.16
N ASP A 148 1.70 -1.86 17.49
CA ASP A 148 1.34 -0.82 16.53
C ASP A 148 2.55 -0.23 15.81
N ALA A 149 3.64 0.06 16.54
CA ALA A 149 4.89 0.55 15.97
C ALA A 149 5.51 -0.48 15.00
N GLU A 150 5.64 -1.74 15.43
CA GLU A 150 6.23 -2.81 14.62
C GLU A 150 5.41 -3.12 13.36
N LEU A 151 4.07 -3.14 13.45
CA LEU A 151 3.19 -3.37 12.31
C LEU A 151 3.11 -2.18 11.36
N SER A 152 3.17 -0.96 11.89
CA SER A 152 3.20 0.26 11.08
C SER A 152 4.47 0.35 10.25
N GLU A 153 5.60 -0.09 10.81
CA GLU A 153 6.87 -0.13 10.10
C GLU A 153 6.94 -1.27 9.08
N SER A 154 6.45 -2.46 9.45
CA SER A 154 6.58 -3.67 8.62
C SER A 154 5.52 -3.82 7.53
N VAL A 155 4.31 -3.29 7.75
CA VAL A 155 3.18 -3.40 6.82
C VAL A 155 2.76 -2.01 6.34
N MET A 156 2.01 -1.29 7.16
CA MET A 156 1.41 0.01 6.85
C MET A 156 0.90 0.67 8.11
N GLY A 157 0.84 2.01 8.11
CA GLY A 157 0.03 2.76 9.06
C GLY A 157 -1.48 2.60 8.79
N GLU A 158 -2.29 3.01 9.75
CA GLU A 158 -3.75 2.98 9.67
C GLU A 158 -4.29 3.94 8.58
N PRO A 159 -5.07 3.46 7.59
CA PRO A 159 -5.71 4.33 6.61
C PRO A 159 -6.88 5.07 7.26
N ASP A 160 -7.09 6.32 6.84
CA ASP A 160 -8.24 7.11 7.28
C ASP A 160 -9.54 6.61 6.63
N LEU A 161 -9.43 6.11 5.39
CA LEU A 161 -10.55 5.62 4.58
C LEU A 161 -10.15 4.32 3.85
N LEU A 162 -11.01 3.31 3.94
CA LEU A 162 -10.93 2.07 3.19
C LEU A 162 -12.15 1.94 2.25
N ILE A 163 -11.91 1.74 0.96
CA ILE A 163 -12.96 1.54 -0.05
C ILE A 163 -13.01 0.08 -0.49
N LEU A 164 -14.20 -0.50 -0.48
CA LEU A 164 -14.49 -1.86 -0.94
C LEU A 164 -15.38 -1.82 -2.19
N PHE A 165 -14.89 -2.32 -3.31
CA PHE A 165 -15.67 -2.37 -4.55
C PHE A 165 -16.50 -3.67 -4.63
N GLY A 166 -17.57 -3.75 -3.85
CA GLY A 166 -18.43 -4.95 -3.84
C GLY A 166 -19.83 -4.70 -3.27
N GLU A 167 -20.74 -5.65 -3.51
CA GLU A 167 -22.13 -5.58 -3.00
C GLU A 167 -22.22 -5.81 -1.48
N SER A 168 -21.16 -6.38 -0.88
CA SER A 168 -21.07 -6.70 0.54
C SER A 168 -19.72 -6.29 1.12
N VAL A 169 -19.75 -5.77 2.34
CA VAL A 169 -18.54 -5.41 3.10
C VAL A 169 -17.84 -6.67 3.60
N VAL A 170 -16.82 -7.12 2.86
CA VAL A 170 -15.98 -8.26 3.22
C VAL A 170 -14.51 -7.85 3.10
N LEU A 171 -13.76 -7.98 4.19
CA LEU A 171 -12.34 -7.60 4.23
C LEU A 171 -11.41 -8.69 3.67
N ASP A 172 -11.90 -9.91 3.50
CA ASP A 172 -11.24 -11.08 2.86
C ASP A 172 -9.73 -11.29 3.12
N GLY A 173 -9.26 -11.01 4.34
CA GLY A 173 -7.85 -11.17 4.71
C GLY A 173 -7.01 -9.90 4.70
N TYR A 174 -7.64 -8.73 4.49
CA TYR A 174 -7.06 -7.41 4.71
C TYR A 174 -6.43 -7.29 6.12
N PRO A 175 -5.31 -6.55 6.29
CA PRO A 175 -4.65 -6.39 7.58
C PRO A 175 -5.59 -5.90 8.71
N PRO A 176 -5.88 -6.74 9.71
CA PRO A 176 -6.96 -6.47 10.66
C PRO A 176 -6.55 -5.51 11.79
N TRP A 177 -5.26 -5.29 12.01
CA TRP A 177 -4.78 -4.36 13.06
C TRP A 177 -4.96 -2.91 12.64
N GLN A 178 -4.82 -2.63 11.36
CA GLN A 178 -4.81 -1.30 10.77
C GLN A 178 -6.19 -0.73 10.45
N VAL A 179 -7.30 -1.34 10.89
CA VAL A 179 -8.68 -0.88 10.56
C VAL A 179 -9.50 -0.49 11.78
N ARG A 180 -8.83 -0.05 12.85
CA ARG A 180 -9.48 0.23 14.14
C ARG A 180 -10.31 1.52 14.12
N LEU A 181 -9.85 2.52 13.38
CA LEU A 181 -10.40 3.87 13.24
C LEU A 181 -10.69 4.24 11.78
N SER A 182 -10.41 3.35 10.84
CA SER A 182 -10.68 3.57 9.41
C SER A 182 -12.18 3.65 9.14
N GLU A 183 -12.60 4.67 8.39
CA GLU A 183 -13.92 4.69 7.77
C GLU A 183 -13.96 3.64 6.64
N ILE A 184 -15.06 2.89 6.51
CA ILE A 184 -15.23 1.86 5.47
C ILE A 184 -16.41 2.27 4.58
N LEU A 185 -16.15 2.37 3.28
CA LEU A 185 -17.14 2.71 2.24
C LEU A 185 -17.31 1.57 1.23
#